data_AF-A0A429Y2X1-F1
#
_entry.id   AF-A0A429Y2X1-F1
#
_cell.length_a   1.000
_cell.length_b   1.000
_cell.length_c   1.000
_cell.angle_alpha   90.00
_cell.angle_beta   90.00
_cell.angle_gamma   90.00
#
_symmetry.space_group_name_H-M   'P 1'
#
loop_
_entity.id
_entity.type
_entity.pdbx_description
1 polymer ?
#
loop_
_entity_poly.entity_id
_entity_poly.type
_entity_poly.pdbx_seq_one_letter_code
_entity_poly.pdbx_strand_id
1 'polypeptide(L)'
;MFESSMDQVSFLAKIQRKREEMFILGEKHGLVAKETIACSHELDQLLNDYYHIYQSNTSAKTNNQSRKQYVLFSKPFPMRQVQSS
;
A
#
# COMPACT_ATOMS: atom_id res chain seq x y z
N MET A 1 -18.20 16.86 -14.64
CA MET A 1 -16.98 16.20 -14.12
C MET A 1 -17.09 16.13 -12.60
N PHE A 2 -17.77 15.10 -12.06
CA PHE A 2 -17.93 14.91 -10.60
C PHE A 2 -17.78 13.43 -10.17
N GLU A 3 -17.93 12.46 -11.10
CA GLU A 3 -17.75 11.02 -10.83
C GLU A 3 -16.43 10.69 -10.11
N SER A 4 -15.31 11.26 -10.59
CA SER A 4 -13.98 10.83 -10.13
C SER A 4 -13.63 11.24 -8.69
N SER A 5 -14.30 12.27 -8.16
CA SER A 5 -14.10 12.71 -6.77
C SER A 5 -14.74 11.71 -5.78
N MET A 6 -15.88 11.13 -6.15
CA MET A 6 -16.63 10.25 -5.26
C MET A 6 -15.95 8.88 -5.10
N ASP A 7 -15.34 8.38 -6.18
CA ASP A 7 -14.53 7.17 -6.14
C ASP A 7 -13.29 7.36 -5.27
N GLN A 8 -12.61 8.50 -5.39
CA GLN A 8 -11.42 8.81 -4.60
C GLN A 8 -11.70 8.77 -3.08
N VAL A 9 -12.81 9.36 -2.64
CA VAL A 9 -13.22 9.34 -1.22
C VAL A 9 -13.56 7.92 -0.75
N SER A 10 -14.21 7.12 -1.59
CA SER A 10 -14.53 5.71 -1.30
C SER A 10 -13.27 4.86 -1.13
N PHE A 11 -12.28 5.03 -2.01
CA PHE A 11 -10.99 4.33 -1.88
C PHE A 11 -10.22 4.75 -0.63
N LEU A 12 -10.22 6.05 -0.28
CA LEU A 12 -9.60 6.52 0.96
C LEU A 12 -10.25 5.89 2.20
N ALA A 13 -11.58 5.82 2.25
CA ALA A 13 -12.28 5.18 3.36
C ALA A 13 -11.92 3.68 3.49
N LYS A 14 -11.82 2.96 2.36
CA LYS A 14 -11.39 1.56 2.34
C LYS A 14 -9.95 1.38 2.84
N ILE A 15 -9.03 2.24 2.41
CA ILE A 15 -7.63 2.23 2.85
C ILE A 15 -7.54 2.44 4.36
N GLN A 16 -8.28 3.42 4.90
CA GLN A 16 -8.26 3.70 6.34
C GLN A 16 -8.80 2.50 7.15
N ARG A 17 -9.94 1.95 6.73
CA ARG A 17 -10.51 0.76 7.38
C ARG A 17 -9.55 -0.43 7.35
N LYS A 18 -8.88 -0.67 6.21
CA LYS A 18 -7.95 -1.79 6.07
C LYS A 18 -6.67 -1.60 6.89
N ARG A 19 -6.20 -0.35 7.07
CA ARG A 19 -5.09 -0.04 7.99
C ARG A 19 -5.43 -0.38 9.43
N GLU A 20 -6.62 -0.05 9.87
CA GLU A 20 -7.05 -0.32 11.25
C GLU A 20 -7.20 -1.83 11.49
N GLU A 21 -7.74 -2.56 10.51
CA GLU A 21 -7.78 -4.03 10.54
C GLU A 21 -6.36 -4.63 10.63
N MET A 22 -5.40 -4.16 9.84
CA MET A 22 -4.01 -4.61 9.90
C MET A 22 -3.35 -4.31 11.25
N PHE A 23 -3.66 -3.15 11.84
CA PHE A 23 -3.17 -2.78 13.16
C PHE A 23 -3.68 -3.75 14.23
N ILE A 24 -4.99 -4.01 14.25
CA ILE A 24 -5.63 -4.95 15.19
C ILE A 24 -5.07 -6.38 15.00
N LEU A 25 -4.91 -6.83 13.74
CA LEU A 25 -4.30 -8.14 13.45
C LEU A 25 -2.84 -8.21 13.88
N GLY A 26 -2.09 -7.12 13.67
CA GLY A 26 -0.71 -6.99 14.12
C GLY A 26 -0.55 -7.05 15.63
N GLU A 27 -1.45 -6.41 16.38
CA GLU A 27 -1.47 -6.49 17.85
C GLU A 27 -1.88 -7.88 18.35
N LYS A 28 -2.87 -8.51 17.71
CA LYS A 28 -3.44 -9.77 18.18
C LYS A 28 -2.62 -11.01 17.76
N HIS A 29 -2.13 -11.04 16.54
CA HIS A 29 -1.49 -12.20 15.91
C HIS A 29 0.01 -11.98 15.64
N GLY A 30 0.48 -10.74 15.71
CA GLY A 30 1.85 -10.36 15.35
C GLY A 30 2.00 -10.06 13.86
N LEU A 31 3.07 -9.34 13.49
CA LEU A 31 3.32 -8.88 12.12
C LEU A 31 3.71 -9.99 11.13
N VAL A 32 4.17 -11.14 11.64
CA VAL A 32 4.60 -12.29 10.82
C VAL A 32 3.47 -13.31 10.65
N ALA A 33 2.31 -13.09 11.28
CA ALA A 33 1.16 -13.96 11.09
C ALA A 33 0.66 -13.88 9.65
N LYS A 34 0.24 -15.03 9.10
CA LYS A 34 -0.29 -15.10 7.73
C LYS A 34 -1.47 -14.15 7.52
N GLU A 35 -2.28 -13.94 8.55
CA GLU A 35 -3.43 -13.03 8.54
C GLU A 35 -2.99 -11.58 8.40
N THR A 36 -1.97 -11.16 9.17
CA THR A 36 -1.41 -9.80 9.09
C THR A 36 -0.69 -9.55 7.77
N ILE A 37 0.02 -10.57 7.26
CA ILE A 37 0.67 -10.50 5.94
C ILE A 37 -0.37 -10.37 4.83
N ALA A 38 -1.41 -11.21 4.83
CA ALA A 38 -2.50 -11.11 3.86
C ALA A 38 -3.17 -9.72 3.91
N CYS A 39 -3.43 -9.21 5.12
CA CYS A 39 -3.98 -7.89 5.32
C CYS A 39 -3.08 -6.78 4.74
N SER A 40 -1.75 -6.92 4.87
CA SER A 40 -0.80 -5.98 4.28
C SER A 40 -0.82 -5.98 2.75
N HIS A 41 -0.94 -7.16 2.12
CA HIS A 41 -1.06 -7.27 0.66
C HIS A 41 -2.35 -6.62 0.14
N GLU A 42 -3.47 -6.84 0.83
CA GLU A 42 -4.75 -6.21 0.47
C GLU A 42 -4.72 -4.69 0.62
N LEU A 43 -4.06 -4.18 1.67
CA LEU A 43 -3.86 -2.75 1.88
C LEU A 43 -2.99 -2.14 0.76
N ASP A 44 -1.90 -2.82 0.38
CA ASP A 44 -1.04 -2.38 -0.72
C ASP A 44 -1.79 -2.33 -2.05
N GLN A 45 -2.67 -3.31 -2.31
CA GLN A 45 -3.51 -3.30 -3.52
C GLN A 45 -4.44 -2.09 -3.54
N LEU A 46 -5.12 -1.79 -2.42
CA LEU A 46 -6.00 -0.62 -2.31
C LEU A 46 -5.24 0.70 -2.52
N LEU A 47 -4.00 0.79 -2.03
CA LEU A 47 -3.13 1.96 -2.24
C LEU A 47 -2.74 2.11 -3.73
N ASN A 48 -2.40 1.01 -4.39
CA ASN A 48 -2.08 1.02 -5.82
C ASN A 48 -3.29 1.43 -6.67
N ASP A 49 -4.47 0.88 -6.39
CA ASP A 49 -5.71 1.23 -7.09
C ASP A 49 -6.04 2.72 -6.93
N TYR A 50 -5.93 3.24 -5.71
CA TYR A 50 -6.07 4.68 -5.45
C TYR A 50 -5.07 5.53 -6.24
N TYR A 51 -3.81 5.10 -6.28
CA TYR A 51 -2.75 5.79 -7.03
C TYR A 51 -3.01 5.80 -8.54
N HIS A 52 -3.56 4.73 -9.10
CA HIS A 52 -3.95 4.67 -10.50
C HIS A 52 -5.09 5.64 -10.82
N ILE A 53 -6.10 5.71 -9.95
CA ILE A 53 -7.23 6.64 -10.11
C ILE A 53 -6.74 8.09 -10.03
N TYR A 54 -5.91 8.40 -9.02
CA TYR A 54 -5.34 9.74 -8.85
C TYR A 54 -4.48 10.17 -10.05
N GLN A 55 -3.63 9.28 -10.58
CA GLN A 55 -2.82 9.59 -11.76
C GLN A 55 -3.63 9.73 -13.04
N SER A 56 -4.70 8.96 -13.20
CA SER A 56 -5.57 9.07 -14.36
C SER A 56 -6.19 10.48 -14.44
N ASN A 57 -6.55 11.07 -13.31
CA ASN A 57 -7.03 12.46 -13.22
C ASN A 57 -5.97 13.52 -13.50
N THR A 58 -4.69 13.29 -13.24
CA THR A 58 -3.61 14.26 -13.48
C THR A 58 -3.02 14.18 -14.90
N SER A 59 -3.33 13.11 -15.65
CA SER A 59 -2.75 12.84 -16.98
C SER A 59 -3.22 13.73 -18.14
N ALA A 60 -4.06 14.75 -17.91
CA ALA A 60 -4.35 15.79 -18.91
C ALA A 60 -3.20 16.82 -19.09
N LYS A 61 -2.13 16.76 -18.28
CA LYS A 61 -0.92 17.59 -18.48
C LYS A 61 0.36 16.77 -18.32
N THR A 62 1.09 16.69 -19.44
CA THR A 62 2.51 16.36 -19.63
C THR A 62 2.94 14.89 -19.67
N ASN A 63 3.34 14.55 -20.89
CA ASN A 63 4.12 13.43 -21.39
C ASN A 63 5.46 13.20 -20.64
N ASN A 64 5.88 11.93 -20.53
CA ASN A 64 7.18 11.41 -20.07
C ASN A 64 7.59 11.70 -18.62
N GLN A 65 7.43 10.71 -17.73
CA GLN A 65 8.48 10.38 -16.75
C GLN A 65 8.24 9.00 -16.10
N SER A 66 9.06 8.04 -16.53
CA SER A 66 9.58 6.90 -15.76
C SER A 66 8.55 6.13 -14.91
N ARG A 67 8.10 4.97 -15.42
CA ARG A 67 7.51 3.89 -14.62
C ARG A 67 8.50 3.47 -13.51
N LYS A 68 8.54 4.21 -12.41
CA LYS A 68 9.17 3.79 -11.16
C LYS A 68 8.24 2.75 -10.56
N GLN A 69 8.37 1.52 -11.05
CA GLN A 69 7.84 0.33 -10.38
C GLN A 69 8.50 0.33 -9.00
N TYR A 70 7.74 0.65 -7.95
CA TYR A 70 8.23 0.56 -6.58
C TYR A 70 8.37 -0.92 -6.24
N VAL A 71 9.51 -1.50 -6.58
CA VAL A 71 10.02 -2.72 -5.96
C VAL A 71 10.50 -2.34 -4.55
N LEU A 72 9.56 -2.14 -3.63
CA LEU A 72 9.87 -1.90 -2.22
C LEU A 72 10.49 -3.14 -1.55
N PHE A 73 10.43 -4.31 -2.21
CA PHE A 73 10.91 -5.60 -1.70
C PHE A 73 12.14 -6.18 -2.41
N SER A 74 12.88 -5.44 -3.23
CA SER A 74 14.09 -5.97 -3.91
C SER A 74 15.40 -5.81 -3.12
N LYS A 75 15.37 -5.33 -1.87
CA LYS A 75 16.54 -5.36 -0.99
C LYS A 75 16.32 -6.44 0.07
N PRO A 76 17.16 -7.50 0.15
CA PRO A 76 17.10 -8.42 1.27
C PRO A 76 17.31 -7.62 2.56
N PHE A 77 16.42 -7.80 3.53
CA PHE A 77 16.57 -7.24 4.87
C PHE A 77 18.01 -7.51 5.34
N PRO A 78 18.78 -6.50 5.80
CA PRO A 78 20.11 -6.76 6.31
C PRO A 78 19.97 -7.73 7.49
N MET A 79 20.46 -8.96 7.32
CA MET A 79 20.59 -9.93 8.42
C MET A 79 21.43 -9.27 9.49
N ARG A 80 20.82 -8.98 10.64
CA ARG A 80 21.52 -8.50 11.83
C ARG A 80 22.47 -9.63 12.25
N GLN A 81 23.76 -9.48 11.96
CA GLN A 81 24.78 -10.37 12.50
C GLN A 81 24.85 -10.13 14.00
N VAL A 82 24.24 -11.02 14.78
CA VAL A 82 24.40 -11.08 16.22
C VAL A 82 25.80 -11.63 16.44
N GLN A 83 26.75 -10.77 16.80
CA GLN A 83 28.07 -11.22 17.22
C GLN A 83 27.89 -11.92 18.57
N SER A 84 27.99 -13.25 18.58
CA SER A 84 28.20 -14.00 19.82
C SER A 84 29.58 -13.64 20.35
N SER A 85 29.61 -13.05 21.54
CA SER A 85 30.81 -12.96 22.39
C SER A 85 31.04 -14.28 23.13
#